data_AF-A0A830C023-F1
#
_entry.id   AF-A0A830C023-F1
#
_cell.length_a   1.000
_cell.length_b   1.000
_cell.length_c   1.000
_cell.angle_alpha   90.00
_cell.angle_beta   90.00
_cell.angle_gamma   90.00
#
_symmetry.space_group_name_H-M   'P 1'
#
loop_
_entity.id
_entity.type
_entity.pdbx_description
1 polymer ?
#
loop_
_entity_poly.entity_id
_entity_poly.type
_entity_poly.pdbx_seq_one_letter_code
_entity_poly.pdbx_strand_id
1 'polypeptide(L)'
;MHGPLVTSSMIRETTKNEYVNEGYRFGQEEETYNIIAAHGYFGRLIFQYTSFNNSRSLHFFLAAWPVMGIWFTVLGINTMAFEKNCMGS
;
A
#
# COMPACT_ATOMS: atom_id res chain seq x y z
N MET A 1 -0.54 6.01 -0.76
CA MET A 1 0.11 6.58 0.45
C MET A 1 1.15 5.66 1.11
N HIS A 2 1.57 4.55 0.49
CA HIS A 2 2.59 3.66 1.06
C HIS A 2 4.02 4.22 0.97
N GLY A 3 4.43 4.70 -0.21
CA GLY A 3 5.77 5.26 -0.45
C GLY A 3 6.19 6.35 0.54
N PRO A 4 5.37 7.41 0.78
CA PRO A 4 5.71 8.46 1.74
C PRO A 4 5.89 7.96 3.18
N LEU A 5 5.10 6.96 3.60
CA LEU A 5 5.22 6.38 4.94
C LEU A 5 6.53 5.61 5.10
N VAL A 6 6.90 4.80 4.10
CA VAL A 6 8.16 4.05 4.09
C VAL A 6 9.35 5.02 4.08
N THR A 7 9.34 6.05 3.23
CA THR A 7 10.42 7.05 3.17
C THR A 7 10.54 7.85 4.47
N SER A 8 9.43 8.17 5.13
CA SER A 8 9.43 8.95 6.39
C SER A 8 9.93 8.16 7.61
N SER A 9 9.98 6.83 7.52
CA SER A 9 10.35 5.94 8.61
C SER A 9 11.62 5.13 8.33
N MET A 10 12.38 5.47 7.29
CA MET A 10 13.67 4.86 7.01
C MET A 10 14.63 5.04 8.18
N ILE A 11 15.27 3.94 8.57
CA ILE A 11 16.31 3.93 9.60
C ILE A 11 17.57 4.52 8.95
N ARG A 12 18.14 5.56 9.57
CA ARG A 12 19.27 6.28 8.98
C ARG A 12 20.58 5.53 9.23
N GLU A 13 20.97 4.75 8.24
CA GLU A 13 22.24 3.98 8.21
C GLU A 13 23.42 4.75 7.58
N THR A 14 23.17 5.93 6.97
CA THR A 14 24.20 6.74 6.28
C THR A 14 24.50 8.06 6.99
N THR A 15 25.65 8.68 6.66
CA THR A 15 26.02 9.99 7.20
C THR A 15 25.21 11.11 6.53
N LYS A 16 25.14 12.30 7.15
CA LYS A 16 24.30 13.42 6.65
C LYS A 16 24.59 13.88 5.21
N ASN A 17 25.77 13.54 4.67
CA ASN A 17 26.21 13.97 3.34
C ASN A 17 26.06 12.87 2.26
N GLU A 18 25.49 11.72 2.60
CA GLU A 18 25.27 10.59 1.69
C GLU A 18 23.78 10.38 1.42
N TYR A 19 23.44 9.78 0.28
CA TYR A 19 22.05 9.46 -0.03
C TYR A 19 21.51 8.38 0.91
N VAL A 20 20.27 8.54 1.38
CA VAL A 20 19.62 7.58 2.28
C VAL A 20 19.50 6.18 1.65
N ASN A 21 19.43 6.12 0.32
CA ASN A 21 19.36 4.88 -0.43
C ASN A 21 20.66 4.04 -0.36
N GLU A 22 21.82 4.64 -0.07
CA GLU A 22 23.08 3.90 0.11
C GLU A 22 23.15 3.17 1.45
N GLY A 23 22.23 3.48 2.37
CA GLY A 23 22.07 2.74 3.61
C GLY A 23 21.40 1.38 3.43
N TYR A 24 20.75 1.15 2.29
CA TYR A 24 20.15 -0.14 1.95
C TYR A 24 21.19 -1.05 1.30
N ARG A 25 21.41 -2.24 1.89
CA ARG A 25 22.21 -3.30 1.26
C ARG A 25 21.30 -4.38 0.69
N PHE A 26 21.56 -4.78 -0.55
CA PHE A 26 20.80 -5.85 -1.20
C PHE A 26 21.00 -7.18 -0.44
N GLY A 27 19.89 -7.80 -0.03
CA GLY A 27 19.88 -9.04 0.74
C GLY A 27 20.06 -8.89 2.25
N GLN A 28 19.95 -7.69 2.81
CA GLN A 28 19.95 -7.50 4.26
C GLN A 28 18.73 -8.14 4.94
N GLU A 29 18.95 -8.72 6.12
CA GLU A 29 17.89 -9.43 6.88
C GLU A 29 16.99 -8.46 7.66
N GLU A 30 17.49 -7.29 8.03
CA GLU A 30 16.76 -6.31 8.82
C GLU A 30 15.90 -5.38 7.96
N GLU A 31 14.71 -5.02 8.46
CA GLU A 31 13.83 -4.08 7.77
C GLU A 31 14.42 -2.67 7.77
N THR A 32 14.51 -2.06 6.58
CA THR A 32 15.13 -0.73 6.36
C THR A 32 14.27 0.44 6.85
N TYR A 33 13.06 0.16 7.33
CA TYR A 33 12.10 1.15 7.79
C TYR A 33 11.42 0.65 9.07
N ASN A 34 11.10 1.59 9.96
CA ASN A 34 10.45 1.26 11.22
C ASN A 34 8.91 1.27 11.04
N ILE A 35 8.30 0.09 10.91
CA ILE A 35 6.84 -0.10 10.82
C ILE A 35 6.11 0.58 11.98
N ILE A 36 6.66 0.57 13.20
CA ILE A 36 6.02 1.14 14.40
C ILE A 36 5.99 2.67 14.29
N ALA A 37 7.07 3.29 13.83
CA ALA A 37 7.13 4.73 13.60
C ALA A 37 6.19 5.17 12.47
N ALA A 38 6.17 4.42 11.35
CA ALA A 38 5.25 4.65 10.25
C ALA A 38 3.78 4.52 10.69
N HIS A 39 3.48 3.49 11.48
CA HIS A 39 2.16 3.22 12.02
C HIS A 39 1.69 4.33 12.97
N GLY A 40 2.57 4.80 13.86
CA GLY A 40 2.28 5.88 14.80
C GLY A 40 2.01 7.22 14.09
N TYR A 41 2.78 7.53 13.04
CA TYR A 41 2.55 8.71 12.21
C TYR A 41 1.22 8.64 11.46
N PHE A 42 0.93 7.51 10.81
CA PHE A 42 -0.31 7.31 10.06
C PHE A 42 -1.55 7.24 10.97
N GLY A 43 -1.43 6.59 12.13
CA GLY A 43 -2.49 6.48 13.14
C GLY A 43 -2.86 7.82 13.77
N ARG A 44 -1.92 8.77 13.82
CA ARG A 44 -2.16 10.15 14.30
C ARG A 44 -2.72 11.07 13.22
N LEU A 45 -2.51 10.73 11.94
CA LEU A 45 -2.96 11.54 10.80
C LEU A 45 -4.37 11.19 10.30
N ILE A 46 -4.77 9.92 10.29
CA ILE A 46 -6.04 9.50 9.65
C ILE A 46 -6.95 8.67 10.56
N PHE A 47 -6.49 7.55 11.14
CA PHE A 47 -7.31 6.74 12.06
C PHE A 47 -6.41 5.81 12.89
N GLN A 48 -6.53 5.86 14.22
CA GLN A 48 -5.67 5.10 15.14
C GLN A 48 -5.93 3.59 15.12
N TYR A 49 -7.11 3.14 14.68
CA TYR A 49 -7.50 1.71 14.60
C TYR A 49 -7.38 1.10 13.20
N THR A 50 -7.16 1.91 12.15
CA THR A 50 -7.02 1.42 10.76
C THR A 50 -5.59 1.50 10.23
N SER A 51 -4.66 1.98 11.05
CA SER A 51 -3.25 1.96 10.68
C SER A 51 -2.77 0.51 10.67
N PHE A 52 -2.10 0.07 9.61
CA PHE A 52 -1.61 -1.30 9.52
C PHE A 52 -0.40 -1.45 10.45
N ASN A 53 -0.47 -2.33 11.45
CA ASN A 53 0.66 -2.69 12.32
C ASN A 53 1.37 -3.98 11.86
N ASN A 54 0.84 -4.65 10.83
CA ASN A 54 1.39 -5.84 10.23
C ASN A 54 1.69 -5.58 8.75
N SER A 55 2.97 -5.65 8.37
CA SER A 55 3.43 -5.43 6.99
C SER A 55 2.75 -6.38 5.99
N ARG A 56 2.52 -7.65 6.36
CA ARG A 56 1.87 -8.62 5.47
C ARG A 56 0.43 -8.25 5.14
N SER A 57 -0.32 -7.76 6.13
CA SER A 57 -1.70 -7.29 5.95
C SER A 57 -1.75 -6.02 5.09
N LEU A 58 -0.81 -5.09 5.31
CA LEU A 58 -0.67 -3.90 4.48
C LEU A 58 -0.42 -4.27 3.01
N HIS A 59 0.53 -5.15 2.75
CA HIS A 59 0.88 -5.55 1.38
C HIS A 59 -0.27 -6.34 0.72
N PHE A 60 -0.95 -7.21 1.47
CA PHE A 60 -2.16 -7.89 0.98
C PHE A 60 -3.25 -6.88 0.59
N PHE A 61 -3.50 -5.87 1.43
CA PHE A 61 -4.49 -4.83 1.14
C PHE A 61 -4.11 -4.00 -0.11
N LEU A 62 -2.83 -3.63 -0.24
CA LEU A 62 -2.33 -2.90 -1.41
C LEU A 62 -2.53 -3.70 -2.71
N ALA A 63 -2.41 -5.02 -2.66
CA ALA A 63 -2.65 -5.89 -3.82
C ALA A 63 -4.15 -6.11 -4.07
N ALA A 64 -4.94 -6.38 -3.01
CA ALA A 64 -6.34 -6.75 -3.13
C ALA A 64 -7.25 -5.57 -3.53
N TRP A 65 -6.96 -4.36 -3.06
CA TRP A 65 -7.78 -3.18 -3.32
C TRP A 65 -7.99 -2.88 -4.83
N PRO A 66 -6.94 -2.74 -5.66
CA PRO A 66 -7.12 -2.51 -7.08
C PRO A 66 -7.76 -3.71 -7.81
N VAL A 67 -7.46 -4.93 -7.37
CA VAL A 67 -8.00 -6.17 -7.99
C VAL A 67 -9.51 -6.24 -7.82
N MET A 68 -10.03 -5.97 -6.62
CA MET A 68 -11.47 -5.91 -6.37
C MET A 68 -12.16 -4.83 -7.22
N GLY A 69 -11.53 -3.66 -7.40
CA GLY A 69 -12.07 -2.59 -8.23
C GLY A 69 -12.23 -2.99 -9.70
N ILE A 70 -11.26 -3.74 -10.25
CA ILE A 70 -11.34 -4.26 -11.61
C ILE A 70 -12.46 -5.29 -11.73
N TRP A 71 -12.59 -6.20 -10.76
CA TRP A 71 -13.68 -7.19 -10.77
C TRP A 71 -15.07 -6.54 -10.77
N PHE A 72 -15.30 -5.53 -9.92
CA PHE A 72 -16.57 -4.83 -9.91
C PHE A 72 -16.85 -4.07 -11.21
N THR A 73 -15.82 -3.51 -11.84
CA THR A 73 -15.96 -2.85 -13.15
C THR A 73 -16.36 -3.85 -14.24
N VAL A 74 -15.71 -5.01 -14.28
CA VAL A 74 -16.05 -6.10 -15.21
C VAL A 74 -17.47 -6.60 -14.98
N LEU A 75 -17.87 -6.80 -13.73
CA LEU A 75 -19.24 -7.19 -13.37
C LEU A 75 -20.27 -6.15 -13.84
N GLY A 76 -20.00 -4.86 -13.62
CA GLY A 76 -20.87 -3.77 -14.07
C GLY A 76 -21.04 -3.69 -15.60
N ILE A 77 -19.95 -3.88 -16.35
CA ILE A 77 -20.00 -3.94 -17.82
C ILE A 77 -20.85 -5.13 -18.27
N ASN A 78 -20.66 -6.30 -17.66
CA ASN A 78 -21.44 -7.50 -17.98
C ASN A 78 -22.94 -7.28 -17.74
N THR A 79 -23.32 -6.69 -16.60
CA THR A 79 -24.75 -6.43 -16.30
C THR A 79 -25.39 -5.46 -17.31
N MET A 80 -24.69 -4.38 -17.67
CA MET A 80 -25.20 -3.43 -18.67
C MET A 80 -25.26 -4.04 -20.08
N ALA A 81 -24.32 -4.93 -20.42
CA ALA A 81 -24.32 -5.62 -21.71
C ALA A 81 -25.51 -6.58 -21.85
N PHE A 82 -25.81 -7.38 -20.82
CA PHE A 82 -26.98 -8.27 -20.84
C PHE A 82 -28.32 -7.51 -20.87
N GLU A 83 -28.43 -6.38 -20.16
CA GLU A 83 -29.61 -5.51 -20.24
C GLU A 83 -29.84 -5.00 -21.67
N LYS A 84 -28.80 -4.50 -22.33
CA LYS A 84 -28.91 -4.03 -23.72
C LYS A 84 -29.19 -5.14 -24.75
N ASN A 85 -28.69 -6.36 -24.52
CA ASN A 85 -28.95 -7.48 -25.41
C ASN A 85 -30.39 -8.03 -25.26
N CYS A 86 -30.97 -8.02 -24.06
CA CYS A 86 -32.32 -8.54 -23.81
C CYS A 86 -33.45 -7.56 -24.15
N MET A 87 -33.20 -6.24 -24.12
CA MET A 87 -34.19 -5.22 -24.51
C MET A 87 -34.18 -4.89 -26.01
N GLY A 88 -33.17 -5.34 -26.75
CA GLY A 88 -32.97 -5.06 -28.17
C GLY A 88 -33.42 -6.15 -29.14
N SER A 89 -34.00 -7.25 -28.65
CA SER A 89 -34.59 -8.36 -29.43
C SER A 89 -36.11 -8.39 -29.27
#